data_AF-A0A932S5Q6-F1
#
_entry.id   AF-A0A932S5Q6-F1
#
_cell.length_a   1.000
_cell.length_b   1.000
_cell.length_c   1.000
_cell.angle_alpha   90.00
_cell.angle_beta   90.00
_cell.angle_gamma   90.00
#
_symmetry.space_group_name_H-M   'P 1'
#
loop_
_entity.id
_entity.type
_entity.pdbx_description
1 polymer ?
#
loop_
_entity_poly.entity_id
_entity_poly.type
_entity_poly.pdbx_seq_one_letter_code
_entity_poly.pdbx_strand_id
1 'polypeptide(L)'
;MLSRVRPNHGPGSWCRICAKGGRRLGIEQMRELARSRGGRCLSTVYHNSLTPLRWQCAEGHEWLATAGNVHKRRGTWCPFCGHRRP
;
A
#
# COMPACT_ATOMS: atom_id res chain seq x y z
N MET A 1 13.59 -42.31 -1.79
CA MET A 1 12.80 -41.90 -0.61
C MET A 1 13.54 -40.78 0.11
N LEU A 2 13.60 -39.58 -0.49
CA LEU A 2 14.44 -38.49 0.03
C LEU A 2 13.69 -37.75 1.13
N SER A 3 14.25 -37.84 2.33
CA SER A 3 13.76 -37.33 3.60
C SER A 3 13.45 -35.84 3.54
N ARG A 4 12.16 -35.52 3.68
CA ARG A 4 11.62 -34.17 3.83
C ARG A 4 12.06 -33.61 5.18
N VAL A 5 13.17 -32.88 5.22
CA VAL A 5 13.52 -32.06 6.40
C VAL A 5 12.40 -31.04 6.63
N ARG A 6 11.64 -31.22 7.70
CA ARG A 6 10.58 -30.29 8.12
C ARG A 6 11.24 -29.25 9.03
N PRO A 7 11.36 -27.97 8.65
CA PRO A 7 11.81 -26.96 9.59
C PRO A 7 10.72 -26.77 10.66
N ASN A 8 11.10 -26.99 11.91
CA ASN A 8 10.28 -26.81 13.10
C ASN A 8 10.12 -25.30 13.34
N HIS A 9 8.96 -24.75 12.99
CA HIS A 9 8.60 -23.36 13.26
C HIS A 9 7.70 -23.30 14.50
N GLY A 10 8.31 -23.13 15.67
CA GLY A 10 7.61 -22.77 16.90
C GLY A 10 7.03 -21.33 16.85
N PRO A 11 6.03 -21.01 17.71
CA PRO A 11 5.33 -19.73 17.67
C PRO A 11 6.21 -18.62 18.26
N GLY A 12 7.00 -17.98 17.41
CA GLY A 12 7.96 -16.95 17.81
C GLY A 12 8.90 -16.60 16.67
N SER A 13 8.33 -16.15 15.56
CA SER A 13 9.00 -15.95 14.26
C SER A 13 10.10 -14.89 14.30
N TRP A 14 11.33 -15.27 14.65
CA TRP A 14 12.53 -14.41 14.59
C TRP A 14 13.56 -14.90 13.57
N CYS A 15 13.11 -15.52 12.48
CA CYS A 15 13.98 -15.88 11.36
C CYS A 15 14.50 -14.60 10.69
N ARG A 16 15.81 -14.39 10.56
CA ARG A 16 16.39 -13.22 9.88
C ARG A 16 16.02 -13.11 8.40
N ILE A 17 15.58 -14.20 7.77
CA ILE A 17 15.04 -14.19 6.40
C ILE A 17 13.62 -13.59 6.41
N CYS A 18 12.77 -13.99 7.37
CA CYS A 18 11.41 -13.45 7.53
C CYS A 18 11.39 -12.06 8.18
N ALA A 19 12.29 -11.78 9.11
CA ALA A 19 12.46 -10.51 9.81
C ALA A 19 13.12 -9.44 8.92
N LYS A 20 13.94 -9.84 7.95
CA LYS A 20 14.42 -8.99 6.85
C LYS A 20 13.62 -9.16 5.56
N GLY A 21 12.38 -9.65 5.63
CA GLY A 21 11.36 -9.36 4.63
C GLY A 21 10.89 -7.91 4.74
N GLY A 22 11.83 -6.99 5.02
CA GLY A 22 11.60 -5.57 5.20
C GLY A 22 10.93 -5.07 3.93
N ARG A 23 9.63 -4.82 4.06
CA ARG A 23 8.74 -4.22 3.05
C ARG A 23 9.52 -3.18 2.28
N ARG A 24 10.05 -3.56 1.12
CA ARG A 24 10.11 -2.62 0.01
C ARG A 24 8.65 -2.28 -0.20
N LEU A 25 8.21 -1.16 0.39
CA LEU A 25 6.93 -0.53 0.11
C LEU A 25 6.98 -0.17 -1.37
N GLY A 26 6.79 -1.16 -2.23
CA GLY A 26 6.83 -1.02 -3.66
C GLY A 26 5.55 -0.37 -4.14
N ILE A 27 5.53 -0.01 -5.42
CA ILE A 27 4.32 0.49 -6.07
C ILE A 27 3.12 -0.47 -5.91
N GLU A 28 3.38 -1.77 -5.76
CA GLU A 28 2.35 -2.79 -5.46
C GLU A 28 1.59 -2.51 -4.16
N GLN A 29 2.28 -2.12 -3.10
CA GLN A 29 1.64 -1.79 -1.83
C GLN A 29 0.78 -0.52 -1.95
N MET A 30 1.17 0.40 -2.84
CA MET A 30 0.40 1.60 -3.14
C MET A 30 -0.85 1.29 -3.96
N ARG A 31 -0.75 0.35 -4.90
CA ARG A 31 -1.88 -0.17 -5.67
C ARG A 31 -2.88 -0.88 -4.76
N GLU A 32 -2.42 -1.73 -3.84
CA GLU A 32 -3.28 -2.38 -2.86
C GLU A 32 -3.93 -1.36 -1.92
N LEU A 33 -3.19 -0.35 -1.46
CA LEU A 33 -3.75 0.72 -0.63
C LEU A 33 -4.86 1.49 -1.34
N ALA A 34 -4.66 1.79 -2.63
CA ALA A 34 -5.70 2.41 -3.45
C ALA A 34 -6.92 1.50 -3.57
N ARG A 35 -6.70 0.21 -3.90
CA ARG A 35 -7.75 -0.79 -4.07
C ARG A 35 -8.57 -1.00 -2.81
N SER A 36 -7.91 -1.09 -1.66
CA SER A 36 -8.55 -1.20 -0.34
C SER A 36 -9.43 0.00 0.00
N ARG A 37 -9.19 1.17 -0.62
CA ARG A 37 -10.01 2.37 -0.46
C ARG A 37 -11.02 2.58 -1.61
N GLY A 38 -11.19 1.59 -2.47
CA GLY A 38 -12.10 1.67 -3.62
C GLY A 38 -11.58 2.55 -4.75
N GLY A 39 -10.26 2.69 -4.89
CA GLY A 39 -9.64 3.46 -5.96
C GLY A 39 -8.46 2.74 -6.61
N ARG A 40 -7.71 3.48 -7.42
CA ARG A 40 -6.57 2.96 -8.19
C ARG A 40 -5.38 3.91 -8.08
N CYS A 41 -4.18 3.34 -8.02
CA CYS A 41 -2.95 4.10 -8.15
C CYS A 41 -2.54 4.08 -9.63
N LEU A 42 -2.49 5.26 -10.25
CA LEU A 42 -2.12 5.45 -11.65
C LEU A 42 -0.60 5.53 -11.85
N SER A 43 0.13 5.87 -10.78
CA SER A 43 1.59 5.87 -10.84
C SER A 43 2.14 4.44 -10.98
N THR A 44 3.12 4.29 -11.85
CA THR A 44 3.87 3.04 -12.06
C THR A 44 5.22 3.04 -11.34
N VAL A 45 5.70 4.23 -10.97
CA VAL A 45 7.02 4.43 -10.36
C VAL A 45 6.84 4.99 -8.95
N TYR A 46 7.46 4.33 -7.97
CA TYR A 46 7.55 4.81 -6.59
C TYR A 46 9.02 4.85 -6.20
N HIS A 47 9.60 6.07 -6.23
CA HIS A 47 10.98 6.28 -5.83
C HIS A 47 11.13 6.40 -4.31
N ASN A 48 10.22 7.14 -3.66
CA ASN A 48 10.31 7.38 -2.22
C ASN A 48 8.96 7.75 -1.60
N SER A 49 8.87 7.70 -0.26
CA SER A 49 7.65 8.06 0.50
C SER A 49 7.22 9.53 0.37
N LEU A 50 8.14 10.37 -0.10
CA LEU A 50 7.92 11.79 -0.38
C LEU A 50 7.46 12.03 -1.82
N THR A 51 7.62 11.05 -2.71
CA THR A 51 7.21 11.18 -4.10
C THR A 51 5.68 11.18 -4.18
N PRO A 52 5.05 12.24 -4.72
CA PRO A 52 3.62 12.24 -4.93
C PRO A 52 3.27 11.21 -6.03
N LEU A 53 2.31 10.35 -5.72
CA LEU A 53 1.74 9.39 -6.66
C LEU A 53 0.42 9.94 -7.19
N ARG A 54 0.06 9.55 -8.41
CA ARG A 54 -1.28 9.80 -8.97
C ARG A 54 -2.25 8.75 -8.44
N TRP A 55 -3.33 9.20 -7.85
CA TRP A 55 -4.42 8.39 -7.33
C TRP A 55 -5.71 8.70 -8.06
N GLN A 56 -6.58 7.71 -8.18
CA GLN A 56 -7.91 7.83 -8.76
C GLN A 56 -8.92 7.18 -7.80
N CYS A 57 -10.02 7.86 -7.45
CA CYS A 57 -11.08 7.24 -6.64
C CYS A 57 -12.09 6.48 -7.50
N ALA A 58 -13.04 5.78 -6.85
CA ALA A 58 -14.15 5.10 -7.52
C ALA A 58 -14.97 6.02 -8.45
N GLU A 59 -15.10 7.30 -8.09
CA GLU A 59 -15.85 8.29 -8.87
C GLU A 59 -15.06 8.82 -10.08
N GLY A 60 -13.81 8.40 -10.27
CA GLY A 60 -12.95 8.86 -11.36
C GLY A 60 -12.17 10.14 -11.07
N HIS A 61 -12.24 10.70 -9.85
CA HIS A 61 -11.42 11.86 -9.51
C HIS A 61 -9.95 11.48 -9.40
N GLU A 62 -9.09 12.24 -10.07
CA GLU A 62 -7.64 12.05 -10.08
C GLU A 62 -6.93 13.14 -9.28
N TRP A 63 -5.98 12.78 -8.43
CA TRP A 63 -5.16 13.76 -7.71
C TRP A 63 -3.76 13.24 -7.36
N LEU A 64 -2.87 14.18 -7.09
CA LEU A 64 -1.51 13.90 -6.65
C LEU A 64 -1.45 13.90 -5.12
N ALA A 65 -0.98 12.80 -4.53
CA ALA A 65 -0.75 12.71 -3.10
C ALA A 65 0.37 11.72 -2.77
N THR A 66 1.07 11.94 -1.67
CA THR A 66 2.03 10.96 -1.16
C THR A 66 1.29 9.79 -0.52
N ALA A 67 1.92 8.61 -0.54
CA ALA A 67 1.41 7.42 0.14
C ALA A 67 1.12 7.67 1.62
N GLY A 68 2.00 8.43 2.29
CA GLY A 68 1.80 8.84 3.68
C GLY A 68 0.55 9.69 3.88
N ASN A 69 0.26 10.63 2.98
CA ASN A 69 -0.95 11.45 3.06
C ASN A 69 -2.22 10.61 2.83
N VAL A 70 -2.22 9.72 1.83
CA VAL A 70 -3.36 8.81 1.56
C VAL A 70 -3.58 7.84 2.73
N HIS A 71 -2.50 7.33 3.31
CA HIS A 71 -2.58 6.44 4.47
C HIS A 71 -3.12 7.16 5.72
N LYS A 72 -2.63 8.37 6.02
CA LYS A 72 -3.00 9.16 7.20
C LYS A 72 -4.43 9.70 7.17
N ARG A 73 -5.01 9.96 5.99
CA ARG A 73 -6.39 10.44 5.87
C ARG A 73 -7.39 9.37 6.30
N ARG A 74 -7.92 9.51 7.52
CA ARG A 74 -9.07 8.75 8.05
C ARG A 74 -10.35 9.50 7.68
N GLY A 75 -11.26 8.84 6.97
CA GLY A 75 -12.46 9.47 6.42
C GLY A 75 -12.28 9.70 4.92
N THR A 76 -11.88 10.91 4.52
CA THR A 76 -11.89 11.28 3.11
C THR A 76 -10.50 11.29 2.49
N TRP A 77 -10.16 10.19 1.82
CA TRP A 77 -8.88 10.08 1.11
C TRP A 77 -8.89 10.82 -0.23
N CYS A 78 -10.06 10.95 -0.88
CA CYS A 78 -10.25 11.75 -2.09
C CYS A 78 -10.67 13.19 -1.74
N PRO A 79 -9.90 14.22 -2.10
CA PRO A 79 -10.23 15.61 -1.76
C PRO A 79 -11.57 16.07 -2.36
N PHE A 80 -11.92 15.56 -3.54
CA PHE A 80 -13.15 15.90 -4.25
C PHE A 80 -14.38 15.26 -3.62
N CYS A 81 -14.33 13.96 -3.29
CA CYS A 81 -15.46 13.27 -2.66
C CYS A 81 -15.82 13.85 -1.29
N GLY A 82 -14.84 14.36 -0.54
CA GLY A 82 -15.09 14.97 0.78
C GLY A 82 -15.59 16.40 0.74
N HIS A 83 -15.47 17.07 -0.40
CA HIS A 83 -15.98 18.43 -0.61
C HIS A 83 -17.38 18.46 -1.21
N ARG A 84 -18.09 17.32 -1.29
CA ARG A 84 -19.54 17.31 -1.50
C ARG A 84 -20.22 17.91 -0.25
N ARG A 85 -20.12 19.23 -0.09
CA ARG A 85 -21.06 20.02 0.71
C ARG A 85 -22.32 20.13 -0.16
N PRO A 86 -23.51 19.82 0.37
CA PRO A 86 -24.76 20.03 -0.34
C PRO A 86 -24.95 21.50 -0.72
#